data_AF-A0AB35X0G5-F1
#
_entry.id   AF-A0AB35X0G5-F1
#
_cell.length_a   1.000
_cell.length_b   1.000
_cell.length_c   1.000
_cell.angle_alpha   90.00
_cell.angle_beta   90.00
_cell.angle_gamma   90.00
#
_symmetry.space_group_name_H-M   'P 1'
#
loop_
_entity.id
_entity.type
_entity.pdbx_description
1 polymer ?
#
loop_
_entity_poly.entity_id
_entity_poly.type
_entity_poly.pdbx_seq_one_letter_code
_entity_poly.pdbx_strand_id
1 'polypeptide(L)'
;MEVTETLALQAENPGLEALLNKLQPLLDGGRLDNLVDLASLLSDLVDLLDAPLVEKLSVQYEEATALTWNLGNAIRQAKAQTREQPTPPSLYGLLSILRDPDTRQGCALVLRVLNALGKQH
;
A
#
# COMPACT_ATOMS: atom_id res chain seq x y z
N MET A 1 -11.83 -16.15 -51.97
CA MET A 1 -10.96 -17.24 -51.49
C MET A 1 -9.54 -16.68 -51.52
N GLU A 2 -9.23 -15.78 -50.57
CA GLU A 2 -7.91 -15.12 -50.45
C GLU A 2 -7.68 -14.73 -48.97
N VAL A 3 -8.76 -14.39 -48.24
CA VAL A 3 -8.71 -14.11 -46.79
C VAL A 3 -8.33 -15.34 -45.94
N THR A 4 -8.58 -16.54 -46.46
CA THR A 4 -8.22 -17.79 -45.78
C THR A 4 -6.73 -18.15 -45.94
N GLU A 5 -6.07 -17.64 -47.00
CA GLU A 5 -4.64 -17.88 -47.26
C GLU A 5 -3.73 -16.95 -46.47
N THR A 6 -4.19 -15.74 -46.12
CA THR A 6 -3.43 -14.80 -45.27
C THR A 6 -3.31 -15.28 -43.82
N LEU A 7 -4.22 -16.13 -43.34
CA LEU A 7 -4.09 -16.76 -42.02
C LEU A 7 -3.17 -18.00 -42.03
N ALA A 8 -3.00 -18.65 -43.19
CA ALA A 8 -2.14 -19.82 -43.33
C ALA A 8 -0.65 -19.47 -43.41
N LEU A 9 -0.29 -18.23 -43.75
CA LEU A 9 1.10 -17.76 -43.84
C LEU A 9 1.70 -17.29 -42.51
N GLN A 10 0.96 -17.35 -41.41
CA GLN A 10 1.45 -16.95 -40.08
C GLN A 10 1.92 -18.13 -39.21
N ALA A 11 1.93 -19.35 -39.76
CA ALA A 11 2.01 -20.61 -39.02
C ALA A 11 3.43 -21.21 -38.82
N GLU A 12 4.51 -20.44 -38.96
CA GLU A 12 5.84 -20.90 -38.52
C GLU A 12 6.58 -19.81 -37.73
N ASN A 13 5.88 -19.17 -36.78
CA ASN A 13 6.56 -18.40 -35.75
C ASN A 13 6.69 -19.27 -34.48
N PRO A 14 7.86 -19.90 -34.24
CA PRO A 14 8.05 -20.78 -33.08
C PRO A 14 7.83 -20.04 -31.74
N GLY A 15 7.99 -18.72 -31.72
CA GLY A 15 7.68 -17.89 -30.55
C GLY A 15 6.17 -17.76 -30.28
N LEU A 16 5.35 -17.64 -31.32
CA LEU A 16 3.88 -17.58 -31.19
C LEU A 16 3.33 -18.92 -30.71
N GLU A 17 3.83 -20.03 -31.26
CA GLU A 17 3.45 -21.38 -30.86
C GLU A 17 3.85 -21.68 -29.41
N ALA A 18 5.05 -21.25 -28.99
CA ALA A 18 5.49 -21.36 -27.60
C ALA A 18 4.63 -20.53 -26.62
N LEU A 19 4.14 -19.35 -27.04
CA LEU A 19 3.22 -18.53 -26.24
C LEU A 19 1.83 -19.15 -26.16
N LEU A 20 1.29 -19.63 -27.28
CA LEU A 20 -0.01 -20.31 -27.33
C LEU A 20 -0.01 -21.55 -26.44
N ASN A 21 1.04 -22.37 -26.51
CA ASN A 21 1.19 -23.53 -25.62
C ASN A 21 1.20 -23.17 -24.12
N LYS A 22 1.67 -21.97 -23.76
CA LYS A 22 1.66 -21.48 -22.36
C LYS A 22 0.30 -20.93 -21.94
N LEU A 23 -0.45 -20.34 -22.88
CA LEU A 23 -1.78 -19.78 -22.64
C LEU A 23 -2.89 -20.83 -22.74
N GLN A 24 -2.67 -21.92 -23.48
CA GLN A 24 -3.58 -23.05 -23.66
C GLN A 24 -4.24 -23.52 -22.34
N PRO A 25 -3.51 -23.82 -21.25
CA PRO A 25 -4.15 -24.25 -20.00
C PRO A 25 -5.02 -23.16 -19.33
N LEU A 26 -4.74 -21.88 -19.58
CA LEU A 26 -5.54 -20.76 -19.06
C LEU A 26 -6.81 -20.55 -19.91
N LEU A 27 -6.71 -20.79 -21.21
CA LEU A 27 -7.83 -20.81 -22.16
C LEU A 27 -8.77 -21.99 -21.89
N ASP A 28 -8.23 -23.21 -21.80
CA ASP A 28 -9.00 -24.43 -21.55
C ASP A 28 -9.74 -24.36 -20.20
N GLY A 29 -9.17 -23.65 -19.23
CA GLY A 29 -9.79 -23.41 -17.92
C GLY A 29 -10.69 -22.18 -17.83
N GLY A 30 -10.87 -21.40 -18.90
CA GLY A 30 -11.64 -20.14 -18.89
C GLY A 30 -11.08 -19.05 -17.96
N ARG A 31 -9.82 -19.18 -17.53
CA ARG A 31 -9.18 -18.26 -16.58
C ARG A 31 -8.50 -17.08 -17.29
N LEU A 32 -8.24 -17.22 -18.59
CA LEU A 32 -7.69 -16.14 -19.40
C LEU A 32 -8.64 -14.93 -19.41
N ASP A 33 -9.95 -15.16 -19.48
CA ASP A 33 -10.96 -14.08 -19.46
C ASP A 33 -10.83 -13.24 -18.19
N ASN A 34 -10.64 -13.85 -17.02
CA ASN A 34 -10.41 -13.10 -15.77
C ASN A 34 -9.12 -12.27 -15.77
N LEU A 35 -8.07 -12.73 -16.46
CA LEU A 35 -6.83 -11.97 -16.60
C LEU A 35 -7.01 -10.79 -17.55
N VAL A 36 -7.79 -10.98 -18.61
CA VAL A 36 -8.16 -9.91 -19.54
C VAL A 36 -9.04 -8.89 -18.82
N ASP A 37 -10.06 -9.33 -18.07
CA ASP A 37 -10.91 -8.45 -17.27
C ASP A 37 -10.13 -7.66 -16.23
N LEU A 38 -9.17 -8.31 -15.54
CA LEU A 38 -8.29 -7.63 -14.59
C LEU A 38 -7.37 -6.63 -15.30
N ALA A 39 -6.82 -6.98 -16.46
CA ALA A 39 -6.02 -6.06 -17.26
C ALA A 39 -6.85 -4.86 -17.74
N SER A 40 -8.11 -5.08 -18.13
CA SER A 40 -9.05 -4.02 -18.49
C SER A 40 -9.35 -3.11 -17.30
N LEU A 41 -9.66 -3.66 -16.13
CA LEU A 41 -9.89 -2.86 -14.91
C LEU A 41 -8.64 -2.04 -14.54
N LEU A 42 -7.45 -2.64 -14.64
CA LEU A 42 -6.20 -1.93 -14.40
C LEU A 42 -5.94 -0.85 -15.44
N SER A 43 -6.31 -1.08 -16.71
CA SER A 43 -6.24 -0.07 -17.76
C SER A 43 -7.17 1.10 -17.44
N ASP A 44 -8.43 0.82 -17.09
CA ASP A 44 -9.41 1.84 -16.70
C ASP A 44 -8.90 2.64 -15.49
N LEU A 45 -8.23 1.97 -14.55
CA LEU A 45 -7.60 2.63 -13.40
C LEU A 45 -6.45 3.53 -13.86
N VAL A 46 -5.53 3.06 -14.69
CA VAL A 46 -4.43 3.88 -15.23
C VAL A 46 -4.96 5.06 -16.05
N ASP A 47 -6.00 4.86 -16.84
CA ASP A 47 -6.67 5.91 -17.63
C ASP A 47 -7.35 6.96 -16.73
N LEU A 48 -7.80 6.56 -15.54
CA LEU A 48 -8.32 7.47 -14.52
C LEU A 48 -7.21 8.25 -13.80
N LEU A 49 -5.99 7.71 -13.69
CA LEU A 49 -4.83 8.38 -13.09
C LEU A 49 -4.28 9.45 -14.06
N ASP A 50 -4.92 10.62 -14.08
CA ASP A 50 -4.38 11.78 -14.75
C ASP A 50 -3.19 12.41 -13.98
N ALA A 51 -2.43 13.28 -14.65
CA ALA A 51 -1.30 13.96 -14.05
C ALA A 51 -1.62 14.66 -12.71
N PRO A 52 -2.73 15.43 -12.56
CA PRO A 52 -3.06 16.05 -11.28
C PRO A 52 -3.46 15.04 -10.20
N LEU A 53 -4.08 13.90 -10.52
CA LEU A 53 -4.34 12.83 -9.55
C LEU A 53 -3.06 12.16 -9.08
N VAL A 54 -2.13 11.88 -9.99
CA VAL A 54 -0.82 11.30 -9.64
C VAL A 54 -0.05 12.22 -8.70
N GLU A 55 -0.03 13.53 -8.95
CA GLU A 55 0.60 14.50 -8.06
C GLU A 55 -0.01 14.48 -6.65
N LYS A 56 -1.35 14.46 -6.55
CA LYS A 56 -2.04 14.37 -5.27
C LYS A 56 -1.75 13.07 -4.52
N LEU A 57 -1.71 11.95 -5.22
CA LEU A 57 -1.37 10.66 -4.63
C LEU A 57 0.08 10.63 -4.15
N SER A 58 1.00 11.25 -4.90
CA SER A 58 2.40 11.39 -4.47
C SER A 58 2.49 12.18 -3.17
N VAL A 59 1.81 13.33 -3.08
CA VAL A 59 1.83 14.16 -1.86
C VAL A 59 1.23 13.39 -0.68
N GLN A 60 0.09 12.73 -0.85
CA GLN A 60 -0.51 11.92 0.22
C GLN A 60 0.39 10.76 0.64
N TYR A 61 1.06 10.12 -0.31
CA TYR A 61 2.00 9.04 -0.05
C TYR A 61 3.24 9.53 0.69
N GLU A 62 3.78 10.68 0.33
CA GLU A 62 4.88 11.35 1.02
C GLU A 62 4.50 11.69 2.46
N GLU A 63 3.33 12.28 2.67
CA GLU A 63 2.82 12.61 4.00
C GLU A 63 2.64 11.36 4.86
N ALA A 64 2.03 10.29 4.32
CA ALA A 64 1.85 9.03 5.03
C ALA A 64 3.18 8.35 5.36
N THR A 65 4.13 8.37 4.42
CA THR A 65 5.48 7.82 4.62
C THR A 65 6.24 8.63 5.66
N ALA A 66 6.16 9.96 5.63
CA ALA A 66 6.79 10.85 6.60
C ALA A 66 6.21 10.65 8.01
N LEU A 67 4.88 10.53 8.14
CA LEU A 67 4.22 10.20 9.41
C LEU A 67 4.70 8.84 9.96
N THR A 68 4.76 7.83 9.10
CA THR A 68 5.26 6.49 9.46
C THR A 68 6.71 6.54 9.92
N TRP A 69 7.56 7.29 9.20
CA TRP A 69 8.98 7.47 9.54
C TRP A 69 9.16 8.17 10.88
N ASN A 70 8.44 9.27 11.11
CA ASN A 70 8.50 10.04 12.35
C ASN A 70 8.02 9.21 13.55
N LEU A 71 6.91 8.48 13.40
CA LEU A 71 6.41 7.57 14.43
C LEU A 71 7.41 6.46 14.73
N GLY A 72 7.99 5.85 13.68
CA GLY A 72 8.99 4.79 13.82
C GLY A 72 10.25 5.27 14.54
N ASN A 73 10.72 6.48 14.24
CA ASN A 73 11.86 7.10 14.91
C ASN A 73 11.54 7.40 16.38
N ALA A 74 10.37 7.96 16.68
CA ALA A 74 9.94 8.21 18.06
C ALA A 74 9.88 6.92 18.89
N ILE A 75 9.34 5.83 18.30
CA ILE A 75 9.33 4.50 18.95
C ILE A 75 10.75 3.99 19.17
N ARG A 76 11.63 4.13 18.18
CA ARG A 76 13.03 3.68 18.29
C ARG A 76 13.75 4.44 19.40
N GLN A 77 13.55 5.76 19.48
CA GLN A 77 14.11 6.61 20.53
C GLN A 77 13.57 6.23 21.91
N ALA A 78 12.25 6.06 22.06
CA ALA A 78 11.64 5.64 23.34
C ALA A 78 12.18 4.27 23.79
N LYS A 79 12.36 3.32 22.86
CA LYS A 79 12.99 2.02 23.15
C LYS A 79 14.43 2.17 23.60
N ALA A 80 15.22 3.02 22.96
CA ALA A 80 16.60 3.28 23.35
C ALA A 80 16.66 3.87 24.77
N GLN A 81 15.86 4.91 25.06
CA GLN A 81 15.76 5.53 26.39
C GLN A 81 15.32 4.53 27.47
N THR A 82 14.43 3.59 27.13
CA THR A 82 13.99 2.54 28.06
C THR A 82 15.10 1.50 28.32
N ARG A 83 15.92 1.19 27.31
CA ARG A 83 17.04 0.25 27.45
C ARG A 83 18.23 0.83 28.20
N GLU A 84 18.44 2.14 28.09
CA GLU A 84 19.50 2.86 28.81
C GLU A 84 19.17 3.05 30.29
N GLN A 85 17.92 2.83 30.71
CA GLN A 85 17.56 2.84 32.13
C GLN A 85 18.07 1.57 32.82
N PRO A 86 18.98 1.70 33.81
CA PRO A 86 19.63 0.55 34.45
C PRO A 86 18.68 -0.28 35.32
N THR A 87 17.55 0.29 35.73
CA THR A 87 16.50 -0.41 36.48
C THR A 87 15.13 -0.11 35.85
N PRO A 88 14.22 -1.09 35.79
CA PRO A 88 12.88 -0.86 35.29
C PRO A 88 12.13 0.15 36.19
N PRO A 89 11.34 1.06 35.60
CA PRO A 89 10.65 2.08 36.37
C PRO A 89 9.66 1.46 37.35
N SER A 90 9.63 1.99 38.59
CA SER A 90 8.65 1.63 39.59
C SER A 90 7.26 2.18 39.22
N LEU A 91 6.20 1.72 39.91
CA LEU A 91 4.84 2.26 39.72
C LEU A 91 4.79 3.79 39.89
N TYR A 92 5.57 4.33 40.84
CA TYR A 92 5.72 5.77 41.01
C TYR A 92 6.44 6.44 39.84
N GLY A 93 7.49 5.79 39.30
CA GLY A 93 8.19 6.25 38.11
C GLY A 93 7.26 6.37 36.89
N LEU A 94 6.42 5.36 36.65
CA LEU A 94 5.41 5.40 35.59
C LEU A 94 4.41 6.55 35.79
N LEU A 95 3.96 6.77 37.03
CA LEU A 95 3.07 7.88 37.37
C LEU A 95 3.73 9.24 37.18
N SER A 96 5.04 9.36 37.44
CA SER A 96 5.78 10.60 37.17
C SER A 96 5.89 10.92 35.68
N ILE A 97 6.03 9.91 34.82
CA ILE A 97 6.03 10.10 33.36
C ILE A 97 4.67 10.64 32.89
N LEU A 98 3.56 10.12 33.41
CA LEU A 98 2.22 10.65 33.10
C LEU A 98 1.99 12.09 33.56
N ARG A 99 2.77 12.57 34.54
CA ARG A 99 2.70 13.97 35.03
C ARG A 99 3.54 14.92 34.17
N ASP A 100 4.44 14.41 33.34
CA ASP A 100 5.27 15.20 32.45
C ASP A 100 4.41 16.03 31.47
N PRO A 101 4.72 17.32 31.26
CA PRO A 101 3.94 18.19 30.37
C PRO A 101 3.82 17.66 28.95
N ASP A 102 4.89 17.10 28.37
CA ASP A 102 4.91 16.63 26.98
C ASP A 102 4.10 15.34 26.84
N THR A 103 4.22 14.45 27.83
CA THR A 103 3.40 13.23 27.90
C THR A 103 1.90 13.57 27.99
N ARG A 104 1.53 14.58 28.79
CA ARG A 104 0.15 15.06 28.90
C ARG A 104 -0.36 15.66 27.59
N GLN A 105 0.46 16.40 26.87
CA GLN A 105 0.11 16.93 25.54
C GLN A 105 -0.13 15.79 24.54
N GLY A 106 0.72 14.76 24.55
CA GLY A 106 0.56 13.56 23.73
C GLY A 106 -0.76 12.84 24.03
N CYS A 107 -1.07 12.60 25.31
CA CYS A 107 -2.35 12.01 25.70
C CYS A 107 -3.55 12.87 25.26
N ALA A 108 -3.46 14.19 25.41
CA ALA A 108 -4.51 15.11 24.98
C ALA A 108 -4.73 15.07 23.46
N LEU A 109 -3.67 14.95 22.66
CA LEU A 109 -3.76 14.77 21.21
C LEU A 109 -4.53 13.49 20.86
N VAL A 110 -4.14 12.35 21.43
CA VAL A 110 -4.81 11.05 21.17
C VAL A 110 -6.30 11.13 21.52
N LEU A 111 -6.64 11.68 22.69
CA LEU A 111 -8.03 11.83 23.12
C LEU A 111 -8.83 12.77 22.19
N ARG A 112 -8.20 13.83 21.68
CA ARG A 112 -8.85 14.74 20.71
C ARG A 112 -9.09 14.07 19.36
N VAL A 113 -8.15 13.26 18.88
CA VAL A 113 -8.33 12.47 17.65
C VAL A 113 -9.50 11.49 17.81
N LEU A 114 -9.55 10.75 18.92
CA LEU A 114 -10.66 9.84 19.23
C LEU A 114 -12.00 10.59 19.31
N ASN A 115 -12.01 11.78 19.93
CA ASN A 115 -13.21 12.63 20.00
C ASN A 115 -13.68 13.08 18.60
N ALA A 116 -12.75 13.45 17.72
CA ALA A 116 -13.07 13.87 16.37
C ALA A 116 -13.66 12.72 15.54
N LEU A 117 -13.07 11.53 15.61
CA LEU A 117 -13.59 10.33 14.93
C LEU A 117 -14.99 9.95 15.42
N GLY A 118 -15.22 10.02 16.73
CA GLY A 118 -16.52 9.75 17.34
C GLY A 118 -17.60 10.80 17.05
N LYS A 119 -17.24 11.99 16.58
CA LYS A 119 -18.20 13.02 16.12
C LYS A 119 -18.60 12.86 14.65
N GLN A 120 -17.83 12.11 13.87
CA GLN A 120 -18.06 11.89 12.44
C GLN A 120 -18.96 10.67 12.16
N HIS A 121 -19.22 9.84 13.18
CA HIS A 121 -20.21 8.76 13.17
C HIS A 121 -21.44 9.16 14.00
#